data_AF-A0AAV3NUY2-F1
#
_entry.id   AF-A0AAV3NUY2-F1
#
_cell.length_a   1.000
_cell.length_b   1.000
_cell.length_c   1.000
_cell.angle_alpha   90.00
_cell.angle_beta   90.00
_cell.angle_gamma   90.00
#
_symmetry.space_group_name_H-M   'P 1'
#
loop_
_entity.id
_entity.type
_entity.pdbx_description
1 polymer ?
#
loop_
_entity_poly.entity_id
_entity_poly.type
_entity_poly.pdbx_seq_one_letter_code
_entity_poly.pdbx_strand_id
1 'polypeptide(L)'
;MLPSSGLPDEMWGEAVLFACHILNRVPHKKLDKTPYEIWKGYRSNMSFLKVWGCLDKVGLPDPKRTNIGSKISICVFIGYAQNNIA
;
A
#
# COMPACT_ATOMS: atom_id res chain seq x y z
N MET A 1 11.91 -6.70 -1.84
CA MET A 1 11.02 -5.65 -1.32
C MET A 1 11.86 -4.59 -0.64
N LEU A 2 12.23 -4.71 0.64
CA LEU A 2 13.15 -3.77 1.33
C LEU A 2 14.57 -3.74 0.73
N PRO A 3 15.29 -4.86 0.58
CA PRO A 3 16.66 -4.81 0.06
C PRO A 3 16.76 -4.37 -1.42
N SER A 4 15.65 -4.46 -2.15
CA SER A 4 15.58 -4.18 -3.59
C SER A 4 14.99 -2.80 -3.93
N SER A 5 14.49 -2.04 -2.95
CA SER A 5 13.87 -0.73 -3.18
C SER A 5 14.83 0.43 -3.02
N GLY A 6 15.99 0.22 -2.38
CA GLY A 6 16.89 1.31 -1.97
C GLY A 6 16.35 2.16 -0.82
N LEU A 7 15.33 1.69 -0.08
CA LEU A 7 14.83 2.37 1.11
C LEU A 7 15.69 2.03 2.36
N PRO A 8 15.75 2.92 3.36
CA PRO A 8 16.46 2.68 4.61
C PRO A 8 15.94 1.44 5.35
N ASP A 9 16.83 0.73 6.03
CA ASP A 9 16.48 -0.47 6.80
C ASP A 9 15.44 -0.20 7.90
N GLU A 10 15.38 1.04 8.40
CA GLU A 10 14.37 1.53 9.36
C GLU A 10 12.92 1.32 8.88
N MET A 11 12.71 1.22 7.56
CA MET A 11 11.39 0.99 6.94
C MET A 11 10.93 -0.48 6.99
N TRP A 12 11.66 -1.35 7.68
CA TRP A 12 11.32 -2.78 7.77
C TRP A 12 9.93 -3.04 8.35
N GLY A 13 9.46 -2.24 9.31
CA GLY A 13 8.13 -2.40 9.91
C GLY A 13 7.01 -2.21 8.87
N GLU A 14 7.15 -1.19 8.04
CA GLU A 14 6.22 -0.92 6.94
C GLU A 14 6.26 -2.01 5.87
N ALA A 15 7.46 -2.51 5.56
CA ALA A 15 7.60 -3.64 4.64
C ALA A 15 6.85 -4.89 5.18
N VAL A 16 6.96 -5.20 6.47
CA VAL A 16 6.23 -6.31 7.09
C VAL A 16 4.71 -6.08 7.02
N LEU A 17 4.23 -4.87 7.32
CA LEU A 17 2.80 -4.55 7.22
C LEU A 17 2.27 -4.71 5.79
N PHE A 18 3.02 -4.24 4.80
CA PHE A 18 2.65 -4.41 3.40
C PHE A 18 2.65 -5.89 2.96
N ALA A 19 3.63 -6.68 3.39
CA ALA A 19 3.66 -8.11 3.12
C ALA A 19 2.45 -8.83 3.72
N CYS A 20 2.10 -8.54 4.98
CA CYS A 20 0.90 -9.05 5.62
C CYS A 20 -0.38 -8.62 4.89
N HIS A 21 -0.45 -7.37 4.43
CA HIS A 21 -1.59 -6.86 3.67
C HIS A 21 -1.83 -7.65 2.37
N ILE A 22 -0.76 -7.97 1.63
CA ILE A 22 -0.83 -8.81 0.42
C ILE A 22 -1.21 -10.25 0.78
N LEU A 23 -0.52 -10.86 1.74
CA LEU A 23 -0.76 -12.26 2.11
C LEU A 23 -2.20 -12.53 2.52
N ASN A 24 -2.85 -11.56 3.16
CA ASN A 24 -4.27 -11.66 3.52
C ASN A 24 -5.22 -11.59 2.31
N ARG A 25 -4.78 -11.05 1.16
CA ARG A 25 -5.60 -10.83 -0.05
C ARG A 25 -5.25 -11.75 -1.21
N VAL A 26 -4.26 -12.63 -1.05
CA VAL A 26 -3.89 -13.65 -2.05
C VAL A 26 -4.51 -14.99 -1.65
N PRO A 27 -5.04 -15.78 -2.60
CA PRO A 27 -5.57 -17.10 -2.31
C PRO A 27 -4.46 -18.03 -1.81
N HIS A 28 -4.75 -18.77 -0.75
CA HIS A 28 -3.82 -19.78 -0.24
C HIS A 28 -4.02 -21.09 -1.00
N LYS A 29 -2.96 -21.87 -1.26
CA LYS A 29 -3.02 -23.12 -2.05
C LYS A 29 -4.10 -24.13 -1.58
N LYS A 30 -4.53 -24.05 -0.32
CA LYS A 30 -5.51 -24.94 0.31
C LYS A 30 -6.91 -24.31 0.47
N LEU A 31 -7.09 -23.05 0.11
CA LEU A 31 -8.32 -22.29 0.33
C LEU A 31 -8.79 -21.67 -0.98
N ASP A 32 -10.07 -21.87 -1.31
CA ASP A 32 -10.70 -21.25 -2.49
C ASP A 32 -10.97 -19.74 -2.30
N LYS A 33 -10.85 -19.26 -1.07
CA LYS A 33 -11.07 -17.87 -0.66
C LYS A 33 -9.83 -17.29 0.01
N THR A 34 -9.66 -15.98 -0.10
CA THR A 34 -8.57 -15.28 0.60
C THR A 34 -8.89 -15.13 2.09
N PRO A 35 -7.88 -15.04 2.98
CA PRO A 35 -8.11 -14.73 4.40
C PRO A 35 -8.98 -13.47 4.61
N TYR A 36 -8.78 -12.45 3.78
CA TYR A 36 -9.56 -11.22 3.79
C TYR A 36 -11.04 -11.46 3.46
N GLU A 37 -11.32 -12.27 2.44
CA GLU A 37 -12.68 -12.67 2.07
C GLU A 37 -13.39 -13.44 3.18
N ILE A 38 -12.67 -14.34 3.86
CA ILE A 38 -13.21 -15.11 4.98
C ILE A 38 -13.54 -14.17 6.15
N TRP A 39 -12.66 -13.21 6.43
CA TRP A 39 -12.81 -12.27 7.55
C TRP A 39 -13.89 -11.20 7.30
N LYS A 40 -13.93 -10.62 6.10
CA LYS A 40 -14.83 -9.50 5.76
C LYS A 40 -16.13 -9.92 5.07
N GLY A 41 -16.21 -11.15 4.55
CA GLY A 41 -17.39 -11.67 3.87
C GLY A 41 -17.54 -11.22 2.40
N TYR A 42 -16.60 -10.46 1.85
CA TYR A 42 -16.61 -10.01 0.45
C TYR A 42 -15.20 -10.02 -0.17
N ARG A 43 -15.13 -10.06 -1.51
CA ARG A 43 -13.86 -10.03 -2.26
C ARG A 43 -13.23 -8.64 -2.25
N SER A 44 -11.96 -8.55 -1.89
CA SER A 44 -11.21 -7.29 -2.00
C SER A 44 -10.94 -6.93 -3.46
N ASN A 45 -10.97 -5.64 -3.80
CA ASN A 45 -10.60 -5.20 -5.14
C ASN A 45 -9.08 -5.21 -5.26
N MET A 46 -8.45 -6.04 -6.08
CA MET A 46 -6.97 -6.04 -6.16
C MET A 46 -6.38 -4.94 -7.06
N SER A 47 -7.21 -4.15 -7.75
CA SER A 47 -6.75 -3.18 -8.75
C SER A 47 -5.98 -1.99 -8.16
N PHE A 48 -6.13 -1.74 -6.86
CA PHE A 48 -5.40 -0.67 -6.16
C PHE A 48 -4.00 -1.10 -5.70
N LEU A 49 -3.64 -2.37 -5.86
CA LEU A 49 -2.34 -2.90 -5.43
C LEU A 49 -1.21 -2.21 -6.20
N LYS A 50 -0.24 -1.66 -5.45
CA LYS A 50 0.96 -1.02 -5.97
C LYS A 50 2.19 -1.79 -5.52
N VAL A 51 3.26 -1.71 -6.30
CA VAL A 51 4.55 -2.30 -5.94
C VAL A 51 5.18 -1.47 -4.83
N TRP A 52 5.56 -2.12 -3.74
CA TRP A 52 6.28 -1.47 -2.64
C TRP A 52 7.61 -0.89 -3.11
N GLY A 53 7.89 0.36 -2.73
CA GLY A 53 9.07 1.08 -3.18
C GLY A 53 8.90 1.78 -4.55
N CYS A 54 7.72 1.75 -5.18
CA CYS A 54 7.53 2.42 -6.46
C CYS A 54 7.44 3.95 -6.30
N LEU A 55 7.79 4.68 -7.36
CA LEU A 55 7.53 6.11 -7.45
C LEU A 55 6.02 6.36 -7.36
N ASP A 56 5.62 7.24 -6.46
CA ASP A 56 4.23 7.66 -6.30
C ASP A 56 4.11 9.18 -6.32
N LYS A 57 2.91 9.66 -6.62
CA LYS A 57 2.59 11.08 -6.74
C LYS A 57 1.37 11.37 -5.87
N VAL A 58 1.56 12.13 -4.81
CA VAL A 58 0.50 12.46 -3.85
C VAL A 58 0.15 13.93 -3.98
N GLY A 59 -1.15 14.24 -4.00
CA GLY A 59 -1.61 15.63 -3.97
C GLY A 59 -1.25 16.28 -2.65
N LEU A 60 -0.69 17.50 -2.70
CA LEU A 60 -0.45 18.25 -1.47
C LEU A 60 -1.78 18.57 -0.77
N PRO A 61 -1.85 18.44 0.56
CA PRO A 61 -3.03 18.84 1.32
C PRO A 61 -3.23 20.35 1.20
N ASP A 62 -4.48 20.81 1.25
CA ASP A 62 -4.88 22.20 1.04
C ASP A 62 -4.07 23.24 1.85
N PRO A 63 -3.73 23.04 3.14
CA PRO A 63 -2.89 24.00 3.87
C PRO A 63 -1.46 24.16 3.31
N LYS A 64 -0.98 23.19 2.51
CA LYS A 64 0.35 23.23 1.84
C LYS A 64 0.24 23.57 0.35
N ARG A 65 -0.97 23.77 -0.19
CA ARG A 65 -1.18 24.14 -1.59
C ARG A 65 -1.09 25.66 -1.73
N THR A 66 -0.25 26.12 -2.63
CA THR A 66 -0.25 27.52 -3.07
C THR A 66 -1.17 27.69 -4.28
N ASN A 67 -1.79 28.87 -4.42
CA ASN A 67 -2.64 29.18 -5.58
C ASN A 67 -1.87 29.07 -6.91
N ILE A 68 -0.58 29.39 -6.88
CA ILE A 68 0.36 29.26 -8.00
C ILE A 68 1.57 28.49 -7.46
N GLY A 69 1.69 27.20 -7.82
CA GLY A 69 2.79 26.33 -7.40
C GLY A 69 2.49 24.84 -7.60
N SER A 70 3.45 23.99 -7.21
CA SER A 70 3.29 22.53 -7.33
C SER A 70 2.09 22.06 -6.50
N LYS A 71 1.20 21.28 -7.11
CA LYS A 71 0.06 20.66 -6.43
C LYS A 71 0.34 19.22 -5.98
N ILE A 72 1.50 18.69 -6.33
CA ILE A 72 1.85 17.27 -6.23
C ILE A 72 3.22 17.14 -5.59
N SER A 73 3.35 16.23 -4.63
CA SER A 73 4.62 15.75 -4.12
C SER A 73 4.96 14.40 -4.75
N ILE A 74 6.21 14.26 -5.17
CA ILE A 74 6.78 12.94 -5.51
C ILE A 74 7.16 12.26 -4.20
N CYS A 75 6.84 10.98 -4.08
CA CYS A 75 7.18 10.16 -2.93
C CYS A 75 7.41 8.71 -3.34
N VAL A 76 7.74 7.87 -2.37
CA VAL A 76 7.85 6.42 -2.55
C VAL A 76 6.65 5.76 -1.87
N PHE A 77 6.03 4.79 -2.52
CA PHE A 77 4.93 4.03 -1.95
C PHE A 77 5.44 3.01 -0.93
N ILE A 78 4.98 3.12 0.31
CA ILE A 78 5.47 2.32 1.45
C ILE A 78 4.39 1.36 2.01
N GLY A 79 3.10 1.64 1.80
CA GLY A 79 2.04 0.78 2.32
C GLY A 79 0.66 1.42 2.26
N TYR A 80 -0.32 0.69 2.81
CA TYR A 80 -1.71 1.14 2.91
C TYR A 80 -2.05 1.52 4.35
N ALA A 81 -2.99 2.45 4.51
CA ALA A 81 -3.57 2.74 5.81
C ALA A 81 -4.24 1.50 6.41
N GLN A 82 -4.15 1.32 7.72
CA GLN A 82 -4.65 0.13 8.44
C GLN A 82 -6.15 -0.14 8.20
N ASN A 83 -6.95 0.90 8.00
CA ASN A 83 -8.39 0.81 7.76
C ASN A 83 -8.76 1.02 6.29
N ASN A 84 -7.84 0.77 5.36
CA ASN A 84 -8.18 0.82 3.94
C ASN A 84 -9.19 -0.29 3.62
N ILE A 85 -10.37 0.10 3.14
CA ILE A 85 -11.50 -0.76 2.81
C ILE A 85 -11.36 -1.36 1.40
N ALA A 86 -10.45 -0.81 0.58
CA ALA A 86 -10.21 -1.26 -0.78
C ALA A 86 -9.84 -2.76 -0.86
#